data_AF-A0A4Q3F2C8-F1
#
_entry.id   AF-A0A4Q3F2C8-F1
#
_cell.length_a   1.000
_cell.length_b   1.000
_cell.length_c   1.000
_cell.angle_alpha   90.00
_cell.angle_beta   90.00
_cell.angle_gamma   90.00
#
_symmetry.space_group_name_H-M   'P 1'
#
loop_
_entity.id
_entity.type
_entity.pdbx_description
1 polymer ?
#
loop_
_entity_poly.entity_id
_entity_poly.type
_entity_poly.pdbx_seq_one_letter_code
_entity_poly.pdbx_strand_id
1 'polypeptide(L)'
;MKTELNNRGEIKTKADFIQFIDLMVADLKDNPQTWENRDLSSFLSAIGSWVEAMEGCYVNVNKPLPVDISWNAFADVLSAAKVYE
;
A
#
# COMPACT_ATOMS: atom_id res chain seq x y z
N MET A 1 7.84 -8.13 -15.95
CA MET A 1 6.47 -7.99 -16.49
C MET A 1 5.85 -6.76 -15.86
N LYS A 2 5.06 -5.99 -16.60
CA LYS A 2 4.22 -4.94 -16.00
C LYS A 2 3.07 -5.66 -15.29
N THR A 3 3.07 -5.68 -13.97
CA THR A 3 1.98 -6.23 -13.16
C THR A 3 0.75 -5.31 -13.23
N GLU A 4 -0.45 -5.86 -13.08
CA GLU A 4 -1.72 -5.10 -13.02
C GLU A 4 -1.67 -3.97 -11.97
N LEU A 5 -0.91 -4.18 -10.89
CA LEU A 5 -0.61 -3.17 -9.85
C LEU A 5 -0.01 -1.86 -10.39
N ASN A 6 0.77 -1.94 -11.47
CA ASN A 6 1.37 -0.77 -12.11
C ASN A 6 0.35 0.06 -12.91
N ASN A 7 -0.82 -0.52 -13.23
CA ASN A 7 -1.90 0.12 -14.00
C ASN A 7 -3.15 0.42 -13.14
N ARG A 8 -3.04 0.37 -11.81
CA ARG A 8 -4.15 0.46 -10.83
C ARG A 8 -5.05 1.71 -10.85
N GLY A 9 -4.82 2.68 -11.73
CA GLY A 9 -5.55 3.94 -11.74
C GLY A 9 -5.36 4.79 -10.48
N GLU A 10 -6.10 5.89 -10.37
CA GLU A 10 -6.17 6.69 -9.15
C GLU A 10 -7.20 6.08 -8.18
N ILE A 11 -6.87 6.03 -6.89
CA ILE A 11 -7.77 5.52 -5.84
C ILE A 11 -8.56 6.70 -5.27
N LYS A 12 -9.87 6.76 -5.54
CA LYS A 12 -10.74 7.90 -5.13
C LYS A 12 -11.87 7.49 -4.20
N THR A 13 -12.24 6.22 -4.22
CA THR A 13 -13.38 5.68 -3.48
C THR A 13 -12.97 4.49 -2.62
N LYS A 14 -13.84 4.12 -1.68
CA LYS A 14 -13.70 2.88 -0.91
C LYS A 14 -13.65 1.66 -1.81
N ALA A 15 -14.42 1.64 -2.90
CA ALA A 15 -14.42 0.53 -3.85
C ALA A 15 -13.07 0.40 -4.57
N ASP A 16 -12.48 1.52 -4.99
CA ASP A 16 -11.15 1.53 -5.60
C ASP A 16 -10.10 0.98 -4.63
N PHE A 17 -10.18 1.37 -3.35
CA PHE A 17 -9.25 0.88 -2.33
C PHE A 17 -9.39 -0.63 -2.12
N ILE A 18 -10.61 -1.16 -2.02
CA ILE A 18 -10.86 -2.61 -1.90
C ILE A 18 -10.31 -3.34 -3.13
N GLN A 19 -10.61 -2.85 -4.33
CA GLN A 19 -10.10 -3.44 -5.57
C GLN A 19 -8.57 -3.44 -5.61
N PHE A 20 -7.93 -2.38 -5.13
CA PHE A 20 -6.47 -2.31 -5.04
C PHE A 20 -5.90 -3.37 -4.08
N ILE A 21 -6.53 -3.59 -2.93
CA ILE A 21 -6.13 -4.67 -2.00
C ILE A 21 -6.29 -6.05 -2.66
N ASP A 22 -7.41 -6.29 -3.35
CA ASP A 22 -7.63 -7.56 -4.07
C ASP A 22 -6.55 -7.81 -5.14
N LEU A 23 -6.16 -6.76 -5.87
CA LEU A 23 -5.07 -6.81 -6.85
C LEU A 23 -3.71 -7.10 -6.19
N MET A 24 -3.43 -6.52 -5.02
CA MET A 24 -2.21 -6.81 -4.27
C MET A 24 -2.15 -8.28 -3.83
N VAL A 25 -3.26 -8.81 -3.31
CA VAL A 25 -3.34 -10.21 -2.88
C VAL A 25 -3.19 -11.17 -4.08
N ALA A 26 -3.84 -10.86 -5.21
CA ALA A 26 -3.69 -11.65 -6.43
C ALA A 26 -2.25 -11.63 -6.94
N ASP A 27 -1.61 -10.46 -7.01
CA ASP A 27 -0.23 -10.37 -7.50
C ASP A 27 0.77 -11.07 -6.58
N LEU A 28 0.59 -11.00 -5.26
CA LEU A 28 1.44 -11.74 -4.32
C LEU A 28 1.29 -13.27 -4.50
N LYS A 29 0.07 -13.76 -4.79
CA LYS A 29 -0.18 -15.19 -5.04
C LYS A 29 0.40 -15.67 -6.36
N ASP A 30 0.20 -14.89 -7.41
CA ASP A 30 0.58 -15.27 -8.78
C ASP A 30 2.07 -15.00 -9.06
N ASN A 31 2.63 -13.96 -8.44
CA ASN A 31 3.99 -13.48 -8.65
C ASN A 31 4.78 -13.32 -7.32
N PRO A 32 4.79 -14.29 -6.39
CA PRO A 32 5.44 -14.10 -5.09
C PRO A 32 6.94 -13.78 -5.22
N GLN A 33 7.57 -14.22 -6.31
CA GLN A 33 8.99 -14.01 -6.56
C GLN A 33 9.35 -12.54 -6.90
N THR A 34 8.38 -11.70 -7.23
CA THR A 34 8.62 -10.28 -7.56
C THR A 34 8.52 -9.38 -6.33
N TRP A 35 7.97 -9.88 -5.22
CA TRP A 35 7.83 -9.14 -3.98
C TRP A 35 9.12 -9.22 -3.16
N GLU A 36 9.61 -8.08 -2.68
CA GLU A 36 10.79 -8.04 -1.80
C GLU A 36 10.41 -8.42 -0.36
N ASN A 37 9.33 -7.85 0.14
CA ASN A 37 8.81 -8.06 1.50
C ASN A 37 7.63 -9.04 1.48
N ARG A 38 7.92 -10.35 1.52
CA ARG A 38 6.94 -11.42 1.26
C ARG A 38 6.24 -11.96 2.51
N ASP A 39 6.86 -11.78 3.67
CA ASP A 39 6.25 -12.15 4.95
C ASP A 39 5.59 -10.93 5.61
N LEU A 40 4.63 -11.19 6.49
CA LEU A 40 3.86 -10.12 7.12
C LEU A 40 4.73 -9.16 7.94
N SER A 41 5.79 -9.65 8.58
CA SER A 41 6.66 -8.81 9.41
C SER A 41 7.48 -7.85 8.53
N SER A 42 8.11 -8.35 7.47
CA SER A 42 8.86 -7.50 6.53
C SER A 42 7.94 -6.52 5.82
N PHE A 43 6.74 -6.94 5.43
CA PHE A 43 5.76 -6.07 4.77
C PHE A 43 5.29 -4.92 5.67
N LEU A 44 4.94 -5.20 6.94
CA LEU A 44 4.57 -4.15 7.90
C LEU A 44 5.72 -3.20 8.19
N SER A 45 6.96 -3.72 8.26
CA SER A 45 8.16 -2.90 8.47
C SER A 45 8.39 -1.96 7.27
N ALA A 46 8.21 -2.48 6.05
CA ALA A 46 8.35 -1.70 4.83
C ALA A 46 7.31 -0.58 4.71
N ILE A 47 6.08 -0.78 5.19
CA ILE A 47 5.07 0.29 5.28
C ILE A 47 5.60 1.44 6.16
N GLY A 48 6.11 1.12 7.35
CA GLY A 48 6.66 2.11 8.28
C GLY A 48 7.83 2.89 7.68
N SER A 49 8.82 2.18 7.11
CA SER A 49 9.98 2.81 6.46
C SER A 49 9.58 3.68 5.28
N TRP A 50 8.55 3.31 4.51
CA TRP A 50 8.06 4.14 3.42
C TRP A 50 7.39 5.42 3.93
N VAL A 51 6.54 5.33 4.96
CA VAL A 51 5.88 6.50 5.56
C VAL A 51 6.92 7.48 6.13
N GLU A 52 7.98 6.98 6.76
CA GLU A 52 9.09 7.81 7.26
C GLU A 52 9.85 8.54 6.14
N ALA A 53 9.91 7.95 4.94
CA ALA A 53 10.64 8.49 3.79
C ALA A 53 9.74 9.22 2.77
N MET A 54 8.43 9.30 3.00
CA MET A 54 7.47 9.67 1.96
C MET A 54 7.71 11.08 1.43
N GLU A 55 8.11 12.04 2.27
CA GLU A 55 8.36 13.41 1.86
C GLU A 55 9.39 13.49 0.74
N GLY A 56 10.50 12.76 0.90
CA GLY A 56 11.54 12.66 -0.12
C GLY A 56 11.03 11.99 -1.40
N CYS A 57 10.21 10.95 -1.27
CA CYS A 57 9.63 10.27 -2.43
C CYS A 57 8.78 11.22 -3.30
N TYR A 58 7.89 12.01 -2.69
CA TYR A 58 7.00 12.92 -3.42
C TYR A 58 7.75 14.10 -4.04
N VAL A 59 8.73 14.67 -3.33
CA VAL A 59 9.61 15.72 -3.87
C VAL A 59 10.37 15.21 -5.11
N ASN A 60 10.95 14.00 -5.04
CA ASN A 60 11.73 13.42 -6.13
C ASN A 60 10.91 13.18 -7.41
N VAL A 61 9.61 12.93 -7.29
CA VAL A 61 8.71 12.73 -8.45
C VAL A 61 7.89 13.97 -8.80
N ASN A 62 8.21 15.13 -8.21
CA ASN A 62 7.54 16.41 -8.39
C ASN A 62 6.01 16.33 -8.21
N LYS A 63 5.56 15.52 -7.23
CA LYS A 63 4.16 15.40 -6.85
C LYS A 63 3.90 16.15 -5.54
N PRO A 64 2.72 16.78 -5.38
CA PRO A 64 2.37 17.41 -4.11
C PRO A 64 2.26 16.36 -3.02
N LEU A 65 2.71 16.72 -1.82
CA LEU A 65 2.48 15.89 -0.65
C LEU A 65 0.97 15.76 -0.39
N PRO A 66 0.49 14.58 -0.01
CA PRO A 66 -0.88 14.44 0.46
C PRO A 66 -1.06 15.22 1.77
N VAL A 67 -2.02 16.15 1.77
CA VAL A 67 -2.25 17.09 2.88
C VAL A 67 -3.32 16.63 3.88
N ASP A 68 -4.16 15.67 3.50
CA ASP A 68 -5.33 15.23 4.30
C ASP A 68 -5.30 13.70 4.58
N ILE A 69 -4.15 13.18 5.00
CA ILE A 69 -4.05 11.76 5.41
C ILE A 69 -4.68 11.59 6.80
N SER A 70 -5.72 10.77 6.89
CA SER A 70 -6.23 10.30 8.19
C SER A 70 -5.39 9.13 8.71
N TRP A 71 -4.32 9.43 9.46
CA TRP A 71 -3.44 8.41 10.05
C TRP A 71 -4.18 7.45 10.99
N ASN A 72 -5.18 7.95 11.71
CA ASN A 72 -6.01 7.12 12.58
C ASN A 72 -6.79 6.08 11.76
N ALA A 73 -7.34 6.45 10.60
CA ALA A 73 -8.04 5.48 9.75
C ALA A 73 -7.10 4.37 9.23
N PHE A 74 -5.85 4.70 8.88
CA PHE A 74 -4.84 3.69 8.53
C PHE A 74 -4.53 2.78 9.72
N ALA A 75 -4.35 3.35 10.91
CA ALA A 75 -4.10 2.59 12.12
C ALA A 75 -5.28 1.67 12.50
N ASP A 76 -6.51 2.14 12.34
CA ASP A 76 -7.74 1.36 12.56
C ASP A 76 -7.82 0.16 11.62
N VAL A 77 -7.54 0.35 10.33
CA VAL A 77 -7.52 -0.73 9.33
C VAL A 77 -6.49 -1.80 9.69
N LEU A 78 -5.25 -1.40 10.00
CA LEU A 78 -4.19 -2.34 10.38
C LEU A 78 -4.48 -3.06 11.70
N SER A 79 -5.08 -2.34 12.66
CA SER A 79 -5.46 -2.91 13.96
C SER A 79 -6.62 -3.89 13.81
N ALA A 80 -7.62 -3.58 12.99
CA ALA A 80 -8.74 -4.45 12.72
C ALA A 80 -8.30 -5.73 11.97
N ALA A 81 -7.47 -5.59 10.94
CA ALA A 81 -6.91 -6.72 10.19
C ALA A 81 -5.99 -7.63 11.03
N LYS A 82 -5.44 -7.13 12.14
CA LYS A 82 -4.66 -7.95 13.07
C LYS A 82 -5.55 -8.78 14.00
N VAL A 83 -6.73 -8.28 14.36
CA VAL A 83 -7.52 -8.79 15.50
C VAL A 83 -8.82 -9.47 15.06
N TYR A 84 -9.49 -8.96 14.02
CA TYR A 84 -10.87 -9.29 13.71
C TYR A 84 -11.09 -9.88 12.31
N GLU A 85 -10.51 -9.26 11.29
CA GLU A 85 -10.66 -9.66 9.87
C GLU A 85 -9.60 -10.68 9.47
#